data_AF-A0A7S0ZEV4-F1
#
_entry.id   AF-A0A7S0ZEV4-F1
#
_cell.length_a   1.000
_cell.length_b   1.000
_cell.length_c   1.000
_cell.angle_alpha   90.00
_cell.angle_beta   90.00
_cell.angle_gamma   90.00
#
_symmetry.space_group_name_H-M   'P 1'
#
loop_
_entity.id
_entity.type
_entity.pdbx_description
1 polymer ?
#
loop_
_entity_poly.entity_id
_entity_poly.type
_entity_poly.pdbx_seq_one_letter_code
_entity_poly.pdbx_strand_id
1 'polypeptide(L)'
;FVPRHSAGPDSIWQQLDRKKPIMVEPRDADEFQSGMRQFHANVKSGRGACMIAVCRGKVSEGIDFADGAGRAVVITGLPFPSAMDPKVNLKREYMDLTATSQFRSNTKSKIINGGMWYSQQATRAVNQAIGRVIRHKDDYGVLLLCD
;
A
#
# COMPACT_ATOMS: atom_id res chain seq x y z
N PHE A 1 18.06 6.03 -3.81
CA PHE A 1 18.70 5.98 -2.48
C PHE A 1 19.54 4.71 -2.41
N VAL A 2 20.83 4.79 -2.74
CA VAL A 2 21.79 3.70 -2.53
C VAL A 2 22.91 4.29 -1.68
N PRO A 3 23.08 3.88 -0.40
CA PRO A 3 24.12 4.45 0.44
C PRO A 3 25.51 4.04 -0.06
N ARG A 4 26.43 5.01 -0.17
CA ARG A 4 27.85 4.75 -0.41
C ARG A 4 28.45 4.04 0.80
N HIS A 5 29.27 3.01 0.55
CA HIS A 5 30.00 2.29 1.60
C HIS A 5 30.99 3.21 2.32
N SER A 6 30.71 3.51 3.58
CA SER A 6 31.65 4.10 4.54
C SER A 6 31.72 3.18 5.77
N ALA A 7 32.93 2.99 6.30
CA ALA A 7 33.29 2.08 7.39
C ALA A 7 32.76 2.52 8.78
N GLY A 8 31.46 2.78 8.89
CA GLY A 8 30.74 2.97 10.15
C GLY A 8 29.94 1.72 10.53
N PRO A 9 29.34 1.69 11.73
CA PRO A 9 28.41 0.61 12.10
C PRO A 9 27.27 0.52 11.09
N ASP A 10 26.83 -0.70 10.78
CA ASP A 10 25.79 -0.95 9.79
C ASP A 10 24.56 -0.08 10.06
N SER A 11 24.11 0.65 9.04
CA SER A 11 22.81 1.31 9.07
C SER A 11 21.68 0.30 9.30
N ILE A 12 20.56 0.75 9.88
CA ILE A 12 19.36 -0.08 10.06
C ILE A 12 18.97 -0.77 8.73
N TRP A 13 19.09 -0.05 7.61
CA TRP A 13 18.85 -0.60 6.28
C TRP A 13 19.74 -1.80 5.95
N GLN A 14 21.06 -1.68 6.15
CA GLN A 14 22.00 -2.77 5.90
C GLN A 14 21.75 -3.96 6.83
N GLN A 15 21.38 -3.70 8.09
CA GLN A 15 21.03 -4.76 9.03
C GLN A 15 19.77 -5.52 8.60
N LEU A 16 18.76 -4.82 8.06
CA LEU A 16 17.55 -5.42 7.53
C LEU A 16 17.84 -6.22 6.24
N ASP A 17 18.56 -5.63 5.30
CA ASP A 17 18.90 -6.24 4.01
C ASP A 17 19.73 -7.53 4.16
N ARG A 18 20.62 -7.56 5.16
CA ARG A 18 21.36 -8.77 5.53
C ARG A 18 20.43 -9.90 6.01
N LYS A 19 19.38 -9.57 6.78
CA LYS A 19 18.41 -10.57 7.26
C LYS A 19 17.47 -11.02 6.15
N LYS A 20 16.90 -10.08 5.40
CA LYS A 20 16.01 -10.33 4.26
C LYS A 20 16.32 -9.29 3.17
N PRO A 21 16.70 -9.72 1.96
CA PRO A 21 16.93 -8.81 0.85
C PRO A 21 15.74 -7.88 0.64
N ILE A 22 16.01 -6.59 0.54
CA ILE A 22 15.02 -5.54 0.32
C ILE A 22 15.01 -5.19 -1.17
N MET A 23 13.88 -5.36 -1.84
CA MET A 23 13.62 -4.59 -3.07
C MET A 23 12.74 -3.40 -2.78
N VAL A 24 13.05 -2.31 -3.46
CA VAL A 24 12.22 -1.11 -3.51
C VAL A 24 11.54 -1.10 -4.88
N GLU A 25 10.25 -0.80 -4.90
CA GLU A 25 9.47 -0.64 -6.12
C GLU A 25 10.14 0.37 -7.08
N PRO A 26 10.65 -0.09 -8.23
CA PRO A 26 11.27 0.79 -9.22
C PRO A 26 10.21 1.51 -10.06
N ARG A 27 10.58 2.68 -10.58
CA ARG A 27 9.73 3.48 -11.47
C ARG A 27 9.65 2.90 -12.87
N ASP A 28 10.67 2.19 -13.32
CA ASP A 28 10.67 1.50 -14.60
C ASP A 28 9.88 0.17 -14.55
N ALA A 29 9.28 -0.24 -15.66
CA ALA A 29 8.45 -1.45 -15.72
C ALA A 29 9.29 -2.73 -15.84
N ASP A 30 10.40 -2.70 -16.57
CA ASP A 30 11.26 -3.86 -16.77
C ASP A 30 12.08 -4.17 -15.52
N GLU A 31 12.60 -3.12 -14.86
CA GLU A 31 13.23 -3.23 -13.54
C GLU A 31 12.26 -3.81 -12.51
N PHE A 32 10.98 -3.44 -12.60
CA PHE A 32 9.96 -3.95 -11.69
C PHE A 32 9.75 -5.45 -11.84
N GLN A 33 9.61 -5.93 -13.07
CA GLN A 33 9.48 -7.35 -13.36
C GLN A 33 10.73 -8.13 -12.90
N SER A 34 11.92 -7.56 -13.10
CA SER A 34 13.18 -8.17 -12.61
C SER A 34 13.22 -8.28 -11.09
N GLY A 35 12.91 -7.19 -10.38
CA GLY A 35 12.88 -7.16 -8.91
C GLY A 35 11.86 -8.14 -8.32
N MET A 36 10.71 -8.28 -8.96
CA MET A 36 9.69 -9.25 -8.55
C MET A 36 10.12 -10.70 -8.74
N ARG A 37 10.81 -11.02 -9.85
CA ARG A 37 11.40 -12.35 -10.03
C ARG A 37 12.40 -12.67 -8.92
N GLN A 38 13.26 -11.70 -8.55
CA GLN A 38 14.18 -11.86 -7.43
C GLN A 38 13.47 -12.02 -6.09
N PHE A 39 12.38 -11.28 -5.85
CA PHE A 39 11.53 -11.46 -4.66
C PHE A 39 11.07 -12.89 -4.51
N HIS A 40 10.41 -13.42 -5.53
CA HIS A 40 9.86 -14.77 -5.47
C HIS A 40 10.95 -15.84 -5.39
N ALA A 41 12.10 -15.63 -6.03
CA ALA A 41 13.24 -16.54 -5.92
C ALA A 41 13.75 -16.62 -4.47
N ASN A 42 13.94 -15.47 -3.80
CA ASN A 42 14.39 -15.41 -2.40
C ASN A 42 13.37 -16.00 -1.41
N VAL A 43 12.07 -15.80 -1.67
CA VAL A 43 11.01 -16.44 -0.88
C VAL A 43 11.05 -17.96 -1.04
N LYS A 44 11.12 -18.46 -2.28
CA LYS A 44 11.17 -19.90 -2.58
C LYS A 44 12.41 -20.59 -2.01
N SER A 45 13.54 -19.88 -1.92
CA SER A 45 14.77 -20.42 -1.33
C SER A 45 14.75 -20.46 0.20
N GLY A 46 13.68 -20.00 0.86
CA GLY A 46 13.56 -19.94 2.32
C GLY A 46 14.29 -18.78 2.99
N ARG A 47 15.07 -17.98 2.23
CA ARG A 47 15.72 -16.76 2.74
C ARG A 47 14.68 -15.69 3.12
N GLY A 48 13.58 -15.66 2.36
CA GLY A 48 12.58 -14.60 2.44
C GLY A 48 13.07 -13.31 1.80
N ALA A 49 12.16 -12.35 1.65
CA ALA A 49 12.47 -11.03 1.09
C ALA A 49 11.51 -9.98 1.65
N CYS A 50 11.90 -8.71 1.53
CA CYS A 50 11.07 -7.56 1.85
C CYS A 50 10.84 -6.74 0.57
N MET A 51 9.59 -6.35 0.34
CA MET A 51 9.24 -5.41 -0.73
C MET A 51 8.80 -4.11 -0.09
N ILE A 52 9.43 -3.00 -0.48
CA ILE A 52 9.04 -1.65 -0.09
C ILE A 52 8.38 -1.00 -1.29
N ALA A 53 7.12 -0.65 -1.13
CA ALA A 53 6.27 -0.13 -2.19
C ALA A 53 5.42 1.02 -1.69
N VAL A 54 4.82 1.77 -2.62
CA VAL A 54 3.87 2.83 -2.29
C VAL A 54 2.44 2.34 -2.51
N CYS A 55 1.53 2.74 -1.61
CA CYS A 55 0.10 2.55 -1.85
C CYS A 55 -0.32 3.32 -3.10
N ARG A 56 -1.22 2.74 -3.91
CA ARG A 56 -1.60 3.25 -5.25
C ARG A 56 -0.44 3.23 -6.25
N GLY A 57 0.59 2.45 -5.97
CA GLY A 57 1.66 2.08 -6.89
C GLY A 57 1.35 0.78 -7.62
N LYS A 58 2.28 0.38 -8.49
CA LYS A 58 2.18 -0.83 -9.33
C LYS A 58 2.05 -2.09 -8.48
N VAL A 59 2.79 -2.15 -7.37
CA VAL A 59 2.75 -3.30 -6.44
C VAL A 59 1.36 -3.46 -5.82
N SER A 60 0.69 -2.37 -5.45
CA SER A 60 -0.64 -2.43 -4.82
C SER A 60 -1.78 -2.72 -5.80
N GLU A 61 -1.58 -2.52 -7.10
CA GLU A 61 -2.63 -2.65 -8.12
C GLU A 61 -2.51 -3.93 -8.97
N GLY A 62 -1.29 -4.39 -9.27
CA GLY A 62 -1.06 -5.42 -10.28
C GLY A 62 -0.35 -6.69 -9.82
N ILE A 63 0.02 -6.79 -8.54
CA ILE A 63 0.83 -7.92 -8.04
C ILE A 63 0.21 -8.56 -6.82
N ASP A 64 0.41 -9.87 -6.77
CA ASP A 64 -0.38 -10.82 -6.03
C ASP A 64 0.60 -11.71 -5.22
N PHE A 65 0.61 -11.57 -3.89
CA PHE A 65 1.58 -12.22 -3.00
C PHE A 65 0.94 -13.41 -2.27
N ALA A 66 0.58 -14.48 -3.02
CA ALA A 66 -0.05 -15.68 -2.44
C ALA A 66 0.95 -16.63 -1.78
N ASP A 67 0.39 -17.57 -1.00
CA ASP A 67 1.01 -18.86 -0.66
C ASP A 67 2.39 -18.73 0.00
N GLY A 68 2.52 -17.71 0.86
CA GLY A 68 3.76 -17.44 1.60
C GLY A 68 4.67 -16.37 1.00
N ALA A 69 4.32 -15.82 -0.15
CA ALA A 69 4.99 -14.63 -0.70
C ALA A 69 4.71 -13.36 0.13
N GLY A 70 3.60 -13.31 0.87
CA GLY A 70 3.33 -12.25 1.84
C GLY A 70 2.82 -12.83 3.16
N ARG A 71 3.66 -12.84 4.19
CA ARG A 71 3.26 -13.28 5.56
C ARG A 71 3.09 -12.12 6.54
N ALA A 72 3.59 -10.94 6.19
CA ALA A 72 3.41 -9.74 6.96
C ALA A 72 3.24 -8.55 6.01
N VAL A 73 2.29 -7.68 6.33
CA VAL A 73 2.10 -6.37 5.70
C VAL A 73 2.33 -5.31 6.75
N VAL A 74 3.22 -4.37 6.46
CA VAL A 74 3.45 -3.20 7.30
C VAL A 74 3.02 -1.99 6.49
N ILE A 75 2.05 -1.25 6.99
CA ILE A 75 1.62 0.02 6.42
C ILE A 75 2.09 1.11 7.35
N THR A 76 3.02 1.94 6.87
CA THR A 76 3.52 3.10 7.60
C THR A 76 2.77 4.35 7.16
N GLY A 77 2.06 4.97 8.09
CA GLY A 77 1.17 6.10 7.85
C GLY A 77 -0.15 5.72 7.18
N LEU A 78 -1.08 6.67 7.11
CA LEU A 78 -2.34 6.50 6.39
C LEU A 78 -2.25 7.00 4.93
N PRO A 79 -2.64 6.19 3.92
CA PRO A 79 -2.51 6.54 2.50
C PRO A 79 -3.62 7.48 2.02
N PHE A 80 -3.72 8.64 2.64
CA PHE A 80 -4.64 9.69 2.22
C PHE A 80 -4.19 10.34 0.90
N PRO A 81 -5.13 10.69 0.01
CA PRO A 81 -4.86 11.66 -1.05
C PRO A 81 -4.37 12.98 -0.44
N SER A 82 -3.55 13.75 -1.16
CA SER A 82 -3.12 15.05 -0.67
C SER A 82 -4.32 15.97 -0.42
N ALA A 83 -4.48 16.45 0.82
CA ALA A 83 -5.54 17.39 1.19
C ALA A 83 -5.40 18.75 0.50
N MET A 84 -4.20 19.08 0.00
CA MET A 84 -3.93 20.32 -0.72
C MET A 84 -4.18 20.21 -2.23
N ASP A 85 -4.49 19.01 -2.75
CA ASP A 85 -4.80 18.82 -4.16
C ASP A 85 -6.16 19.49 -4.49
N PRO A 86 -6.20 20.46 -5.42
CA PRO A 86 -7.45 21.12 -5.82
C PRO A 86 -8.54 20.13 -6.26
N LYS A 87 -8.18 19.02 -6.90
CA LYS A 87 -9.15 17.99 -7.34
C LYS A 87 -9.79 17.29 -6.15
N VAL A 88 -9.02 17.03 -5.09
CA VAL A 88 -9.52 16.41 -3.85
C VAL A 88 -10.48 17.37 -3.17
N ASN A 89 -10.13 18.65 -3.07
CA ASN A 89 -10.97 19.66 -2.44
C ASN A 89 -12.29 19.87 -3.20
N LEU A 90 -12.23 20.05 -4.53
CA LEU A 90 -13.41 20.15 -5.38
C LEU A 90 -14.31 18.92 -5.28
N LYS A 91 -13.72 17.71 -5.22
CA LYS A 91 -14.51 16.49 -5.10
C LYS A 91 -15.21 16.39 -3.75
N ARG A 92 -14.56 16.82 -2.66
CA ARG A 92 -15.15 16.84 -1.32
C ARG A 92 -16.34 17.81 -1.28
N GLU A 93 -16.16 19.03 -1.77
CA GLU A 93 -17.23 20.04 -1.84
C GLU A 93 -18.43 19.54 -2.67
N TYR A 94 -18.17 18.94 -3.83
CA TYR A 94 -19.22 18.32 -4.64
C TYR A 94 -20.00 17.23 -3.89
N MET A 95 -19.30 16.39 -3.12
CA MET A 95 -19.93 15.33 -2.32
C MET A 95 -20.78 15.92 -1.18
N ASP A 96 -20.34 17.02 -0.56
CA ASP A 96 -21.10 17.74 0.47
C ASP A 96 -22.40 18.34 -0.09
N LEU A 97 -22.35 18.96 -1.26
CA LEU A 97 -23.53 19.49 -1.95
C LEU A 97 -24.52 18.36 -2.29
N THR A 98 -24.02 17.26 -2.83
CA THR A 98 -24.83 16.09 -3.21
C THR A 98 -25.46 15.42 -1.99
N ALA A 99 -24.72 15.31 -0.89
CA ALA A 99 -25.23 14.78 0.38
C ALA A 99 -26.40 15.61 0.90
N THR A 100 -26.27 16.95 0.82
CA THR A 100 -27.33 17.88 1.23
C THR A 100 -28.57 17.75 0.36
N SER A 101 -28.43 17.60 -0.96
CA SER A 101 -29.57 17.41 -1.86
C SER A 101 -30.28 16.06 -1.63
N GLN A 102 -29.52 14.99 -1.41
CA GLN A 102 -30.08 13.64 -1.14
C GLN A 102 -30.83 13.56 0.18
N PHE A 103 -30.38 14.30 1.19
CA PHE A 103 -31.09 14.42 2.47
C PHE A 103 -32.47 15.06 2.29
N ARG A 104 -32.56 16.10 1.45
CA ARG A 104 -33.84 16.77 1.15
C ARG A 104 -34.80 15.93 0.30
N SER A 105 -34.29 15.04 -0.53
CA SER A 105 -35.11 14.17 -1.41
C SER A 105 -35.58 12.86 -0.76
N ASN A 106 -35.37 12.69 0.56
CA ASN A 106 -35.75 11.51 1.35
C ASN A 106 -35.36 10.17 0.69
N THR A 107 -34.22 10.16 0.00
CA THR A 107 -33.75 8.98 -0.73
C THR A 107 -33.09 8.00 0.24
N LYS A 108 -33.54 6.73 0.27
CA LYS A 108 -33.05 5.69 1.20
C LYS A 108 -31.58 5.23 0.97
N SER A 109 -30.83 5.89 0.08
CA SER A 109 -29.43 5.55 -0.18
C SER A 109 -28.53 6.06 0.94
N LYS A 110 -27.45 5.33 1.23
CA LYS A 110 -26.39 5.78 2.15
C LYS A 110 -25.80 7.11 1.67
N ILE A 111 -26.05 8.17 2.41
CA ILE A 111 -25.49 9.51 2.15
C ILE A 111 -24.00 9.51 2.53
N ILE A 112 -23.14 9.95 1.61
CA ILE A 112 -21.69 10.05 1.82
C ILE A 112 -21.29 11.50 1.56
N ASN A 113 -20.87 12.20 2.61
CA ASN A 113 -20.33 13.55 2.51
C ASN A 113 -18.83 13.54 2.12
N GLY A 114 -18.27 14.71 1.85
CA GLY A 114 -16.88 14.89 1.41
C GLY A 114 -15.86 14.36 2.42
N GLY A 115 -16.10 14.56 3.72
CA GLY A 115 -15.24 13.99 4.78
C GLY A 115 -15.24 12.47 4.77
N MET A 116 -16.41 11.83 4.70
CA MET A 116 -16.54 10.38 4.64
C MET A 116 -15.93 9.80 3.35
N TRP A 117 -16.13 10.48 2.22
CA TRP A 117 -15.49 10.10 0.96
C TRP A 117 -13.97 10.15 1.08
N TYR A 118 -13.41 11.19 1.70
CA TYR A 118 -11.97 11.33 1.91
C TYR A 118 -11.40 10.23 2.82
N SER A 119 -12.08 9.91 3.93
CA SER A 119 -11.69 8.76 4.77
C SER A 119 -11.77 7.43 4.03
N GLN A 120 -12.79 7.23 3.19
CA GLN A 120 -12.90 6.03 2.35
C GLN A 120 -11.74 5.90 1.35
N GLN A 121 -11.12 7.00 0.92
CA GLN A 121 -9.97 6.94 0.02
C GLN A 121 -8.75 6.26 0.67
N ALA A 122 -8.49 6.54 1.95
CA ALA A 122 -7.42 5.89 2.70
C ALA A 122 -7.75 4.42 2.99
N THR A 123 -8.96 4.13 3.48
CA THR A 123 -9.41 2.76 3.74
C THR A 123 -9.33 1.88 2.50
N ARG A 124 -9.72 2.41 1.32
CA ARG A 124 -9.64 1.66 0.06
C ARG A 124 -8.19 1.33 -0.31
N ALA A 125 -7.27 2.27 -0.17
CA ALA A 125 -5.86 2.03 -0.48
C ALA A 125 -5.23 1.00 0.48
N VAL A 126 -5.55 1.08 1.77
CA VAL A 126 -5.14 0.07 2.77
C VAL A 126 -5.69 -1.31 2.41
N ASN A 127 -7.00 -1.41 2.13
CA ASN A 127 -7.63 -2.68 1.79
C ASN A 127 -7.11 -3.27 0.48
N GLN A 128 -6.76 -2.43 -0.50
CA GLN A 128 -6.10 -2.88 -1.72
C GLN A 128 -4.76 -3.53 -1.42
N ALA A 129 -3.91 -2.90 -0.59
CA ALA A 129 -2.62 -3.48 -0.20
C ALA A 129 -2.79 -4.80 0.58
N ILE A 130 -3.73 -4.85 1.53
CA ILE A 130 -4.00 -6.06 2.34
C ILE A 130 -4.53 -7.21 1.47
N GLY A 131 -5.46 -6.92 0.56
CA GLY A 131 -6.09 -7.92 -0.30
C GLY A 131 -5.12 -8.61 -1.27
N ARG A 132 -3.90 -8.09 -1.44
CA ARG A 132 -2.82 -8.75 -2.21
C ARG A 132 -2.06 -9.79 -1.40
N VAL A 133 -2.14 -9.72 -0.08
CA VAL A 133 -1.34 -10.53 0.83
C VAL A 133 -2.18 -11.56 1.57
N ILE A 134 -3.41 -11.24 1.96
CA ILE A 134 -4.35 -12.21 2.54
C ILE A 134 -5.46 -12.44 1.53
N ARG A 135 -5.40 -13.58 0.84
CA ARG A 135 -6.19 -13.77 -0.41
C ARG A 135 -7.34 -14.75 -0.32
N HIS A 136 -7.24 -15.76 0.54
CA HIS A 136 -8.31 -16.73 0.74
C HIS A 136 -8.35 -17.19 2.20
N LYS A 137 -9.42 -17.91 2.54
CA LYS A 137 -9.70 -18.39 3.90
C LYS A 137 -8.61 -19.29 4.50
N ASP A 138 -7.77 -19.89 3.65
CA ASP A 138 -6.70 -20.80 4.05
C ASP A 138 -5.33 -20.10 4.06
N ASP A 139 -5.29 -18.80 3.73
CA ASP A 139 -4.08 -17.98 3.80
C ASP A 139 -4.03 -17.19 5.10
N TYR A 140 -2.82 -16.93 5.59
CA TYR A 140 -2.61 -16.21 6.84
C TYR A 140 -1.42 -15.27 6.75
N GLY A 141 -1.52 -14.19 7.51
CA GLY A 141 -0.46 -13.21 7.67
C GLY A 141 -0.77 -12.23 8.77
N VAL A 142 0.20 -11.37 9.07
CA VAL A 142 0.06 -10.30 10.08
C VAL A 142 -0.04 -8.95 9.37
N LEU A 143 -1.02 -8.14 9.78
CA LEU A 143 -1.12 -6.74 9.37
C LEU A 143 -0.67 -5.84 10.52
N LEU A 144 0.32 -4.98 10.25
CA LEU A 144 0.77 -3.93 11.15
C LEU A 144 0.43 -2.58 10.52
N LEU A 145 -0.42 -1.81 11.21
CA LEU A 145 -0.70 -0.41 10.89
C LEU A 145 0.11 0.45 11.84
N CYS A 146 1.04 1.22 11.31
CA CYS A 146 1.96 2.07 12.06
C CYS A 146 1.76 3.53 11.63
N ASP A 147 0.89 4.26 12.33
CA ASP A 147 0.65 5.71 12.14
C ASP A 147 0.98 6.46 13.43
#